data_AF-A0A9D3Y884-F1
#
_entry.id   AF-A0A9D3Y884-F1
#
_cell.length_a   1.000
_cell.length_b   1.000
_cell.length_c   1.000
_cell.angle_alpha   90.00
_cell.angle_beta   90.00
_cell.angle_gamma   90.00
#
_symmetry.space_group_name_H-M   'P 1'
#
loop_
_entity.id
_entity.type
_entity.pdbx_description
1 polymer ?
#
loop_
_entity_poly.entity_id
_entity_poly.type
_entity_poly.pdbx_seq_one_letter_code
_entity_poly.pdbx_strand_id
1 'polypeptide(L)' 'MNKAKEIPASETLHDLVGRNIMHRFIEENGQYKWYNGTVISQVPGFPEWFNLKYEDDDDIYTARLEEEFQDGDVLIRV' A
#
# COMPACT_ATOMS: atom_id res chain seq x y z
N MET A 1 -5.47 18.26 6.57
CA MET A 1 -4.10 17.74 6.76
C MET A 1 -4.21 16.26 7.06
N ASN A 2 -4.17 15.41 6.04
CA ASN A 2 -4.16 13.96 6.24
C ASN A 2 -2.72 13.57 6.57
N LYS A 3 -2.46 13.14 7.80
CA LYS A 3 -1.13 12.69 8.22
C LYS A 3 -0.96 11.25 7.79
N ALA A 4 -0.49 11.03 6.58
CA ALA A 4 0.13 9.76 6.24
C ALA A 4 1.37 9.55 7.13
N LYS A 5 1.57 8.34 7.65
CA LYS A 5 2.81 7.95 8.32
C LYS A 5 3.49 6.86 7.49
N GLU A 6 4.82 6.94 7.38
CA GLU A 6 5.67 5.78 7.09
C GLU A 6 5.37 4.67 8.12
N ILE A 7 5.57 3.40 7.76
CA ILE A 7 5.33 2.29 8.71
C ILE A 7 6.13 2.60 9.99
N PRO A 8 5.47 2.73 11.16
CA PRO A 8 6.21 2.86 12.42
C PRO A 8 7.12 1.65 12.55
N ALA A 9 8.40 1.84 12.91
CA ALA A 9 9.40 0.77 13.02
C ALA A 9 9.02 -0.43 13.93
N SER A 10 7.85 -0.38 14.58
CA SER A 10 7.26 -1.43 15.42
C SER A 10 6.09 -2.19 14.79
N GLU A 11 5.52 -1.76 13.66
CA GLU A 11 4.45 -2.51 12.97
C GLU A 11 5.08 -3.62 12.13
N THR A 12 4.64 -4.86 12.34
CA THR A 12 5.09 -5.99 11.52
C THR A 12 4.31 -6.00 10.22
N LEU A 13 4.89 -6.58 9.17
CA LEU A 13 4.21 -6.84 7.89
C LEU A 13 2.85 -7.53 8.04
N HIS A 14 2.65 -8.31 9.12
CA HIS A 14 1.38 -8.96 9.43
C HIS A 14 0.28 -7.96 9.86
N ASP A 15 0.66 -6.86 10.50
CA ASP A 15 -0.26 -5.83 10.99
C ASP A 15 -0.81 -4.93 9.86
N LEU A 16 -0.31 -5.12 8.64
CA LEU A 16 -0.75 -4.37 7.46
C LEU A 16 -2.11 -4.83 6.94
N VAL A 17 -2.49 -6.10 7.14
CA VAL A 17 -3.76 -6.62 6.63
C VAL A 17 -4.94 -5.88 7.27
N GLY A 18 -5.84 -5.38 6.45
CA GLY A 18 -6.98 -4.55 6.84
C GLY A 18 -6.65 -3.05 6.96
N ARG A 19 -5.40 -2.62 6.78
CA ARG A 19 -5.03 -1.20 6.82
C ARG A 19 -5.37 -0.51 5.51
N ASN A 20 -5.83 0.73 5.65
CA ASN A 20 -5.98 1.64 4.53
C ASN A 20 -4.64 2.30 4.21
N ILE A 21 -4.33 2.37 2.93
CA ILE A 21 -3.11 2.93 2.39
C ILE A 21 -3.41 4.01 1.36
N MET A 22 -2.45 4.90 1.16
CA MET A 22 -2.34 5.71 -0.05
C MET A 22 -1.13 5.20 -0.81
N HIS A 23 -1.29 4.88 -2.10
CA HIS A 23 -0.22 4.40 -2.98
C HIS A 23 -0.05 5.36 -4.15
N ARG A 24 1.17 5.85 -4.36
CA ARG A 24 1.54 6.75 -5.44
C ARG A 24 2.02 5.99 -6.67
N PHE A 25 1.46 6.32 -7.82
CA PHE A 25 1.92 5.83 -9.13
C PHE A 25 2.17 7.01 -10.09
N ILE A 26 3.01 6.78 -11.10
CA ILE A 26 3.15 7.68 -12.24
C ILE A 26 2.10 7.30 -13.30
N GLU A 27 1.22 8.23 -13.65
CA GLU A 27 0.24 8.05 -14.72
C GLU A 27 0.89 8.22 -16.12
N GLU A 28 0.17 7.86 -17.18
CA GLU A 28 0.64 7.96 -18.58
C GLU A 28 1.11 9.37 -18.97
N ASN A 29 0.56 10.40 -18.33
CA ASN A 29 0.94 11.80 -18.52
C ASN A 29 2.25 12.20 -17.79
N GLY A 30 2.90 11.25 -17.11
CA GLY A 30 4.14 11.45 -16.33
C GLY A 30 3.93 12.11 -14.97
N GLN A 31 2.68 12.34 -14.53
CA GLN A 31 2.37 12.94 -13.23
C GLN A 31 2.17 11.86 -12.16
N TYR A 32 2.61 12.17 -10.95
CA TYR A 32 2.33 11.34 -9.79
C TYR A 32 0.88 11.54 -9.32
N LYS A 33 0.22 10.43 -8.99
CA LYS A 33 -1.11 10.42 -8.38
C LYS A 33 -1.18 9.41 -7.25
N TRP A 34 -1.87 9.81 -6.19
CA TRP A 34 -2.17 8.96 -5.04
C TRP A 34 -3.50 8.26 -5.22
N TYR A 35 -3.50 6.96 -4.97
CA TYR A 35 -4.66 6.08 -4.99
C TYR A 35 -4.95 5.58 -3.59
N ASN A 36 -6.20 5.65 -3.16
CA ASN A 36 -6.61 5.02 -1.91
C ASN A 36 -6.79 3.53 -2.13
N GLY A 37 -6.24 2.73 -1.24
CA GLY A 37 -6.43 1.29 -1.24
C GLY A 37 -6.45 0.69 0.13
N THR A 38 -6.69 -0.61 0.17
CA THR A 38 -6.69 -1.43 1.37
C THR A 38 -5.82 -2.65 1.12
N VAL A 39 -5.01 -3.01 2.12
CA VAL A 39 -4.29 -4.29 2.13
C VAL A 39 -5.29 -5.37 2.54
N ILE A 40 -5.69 -6.25 1.63
CA ILE A 40 -6.80 -7.18 1.89
C ILE A 40 -6.32 -8.54 2.42
N SER A 41 -5.11 -8.97 2.06
CA SER A 41 -4.51 -10.22 2.57
C SER A 41 -3.02 -10.28 2.28
N GLN A 42 -2.30 -11.11 3.04
CA GLN A 42 -0.95 -11.56 2.67
C GLN A 42 -1.05 -12.77 1.72
N VAL A 43 -0.12 -12.88 0.76
CA VAL A 43 -0.09 -14.02 -0.18
C VAL A 43 0.42 -15.27 0.54
N PRO A 44 -0.33 -16.40 0.54
CA PRO A 44 0.11 -17.63 1.18
C PRO A 44 1.44 -18.15 0.62
N GLY A 45 2.41 -18.43 1.49
CA GLY A 45 3.75 -18.90 1.09
C GLY A 45 4.71 -17.81 0.62
N PHE A 46 4.26 -16.56 0.51
CA PHE A 46 5.05 -15.42 0.05
C PHE A 46 4.89 -14.24 1.04
N PRO A 47 5.60 -14.25 2.19
CA PRO A 47 5.33 -13.33 3.30
C PRO A 47 5.60 -11.84 2.98
N GLU A 48 6.40 -11.54 1.96
CA GLU A 48 6.69 -10.17 1.52
C GLU A 48 5.62 -9.61 0.55
N TRP A 49 4.68 -10.43 0.11
CA TRP A 49 3.70 -10.07 -0.90
C TRP A 49 2.30 -9.91 -0.32
N PHE A 50 1.63 -8.86 -0.77
CA PHE A 50 0.30 -8.48 -0.30
C PHE A 50 -0.65 -8.31 -1.47
N ASN A 51 -1.89 -8.72 -1.26
CA ASN A 51 -3.00 -8.40 -2.14
C ASN A 51 -3.60 -7.05 -1.72
N LEU A 52 -3.82 -6.19 -2.72
CA LEU A 52 -4.31 -4.83 -2.58
C LEU A 52 -5.59 -4.65 -3.38
N LYS A 53 -6.47 -3.82 -2.86
CA LYS A 53 -7.69 -3.38 -3.53
C LYS A 53 -7.77 -1.87 -3.48
N TYR A 54 -7.95 -1.21 -4.63
CA TYR A 54 -8.13 0.24 -4.70
C TYR A 54 -9.61 0.61 -4.73
N GLU A 55 -9.97 1.81 -4.24
CA GLU A 55 -11.37 2.23 -4.08
C GLU A 55 -12.14 2.35 -5.41
N ASP A 56 -11.48 2.80 -6.48
CA ASP A 56 -12.10 3.09 -7.78
C ASP A 56 -11.75 2.06 -8.87
N ASP A 57 -11.24 0.89 -8.48
CA ASP A 57 -10.81 -0.18 -9.39
C ASP A 57 -11.34 -1.53 -8.93
N ASP A 58 -11.90 -2.33 -9.85
CA ASP A 58 -12.48 -3.64 -9.57
C ASP A 58 -11.44 -4.77 -9.41
N ASP A 59 -10.20 -4.54 -9.84
CA ASP A 59 -9.13 -5.54 -9.80
C ASP A 59 -8.47 -5.68 -8.42
N ILE A 60 -7.76 -6.80 -8.25
CA ILE A 60 -6.88 -7.07 -7.10
C ILE A 60 -5.45 -7.10 -7.61
N TYR A 61 -4.57 -6.36 -6.93
CA TYR A 61 -3.17 -6.23 -7.28
C TYR A 61 -2.30 -6.93 -6.25
N THR A 62 -1.15 -7.47 -6.69
CA THR A 62 -0.19 -8.12 -5.79
C THR A 62 1.14 -7.36 -5.84
N ALA A 63 1.60 -6.86 -4.68
CA ALA A 63 2.81 -6.04 -4.59
C ALA A 63 3.62 -6.34 -3.33
N ARG A 64 4.89 -5.94 -3.36
CA ARG A 64 5.79 -5.97 -2.20
C ARG A 64 5.80 -4.60 -1.54
N LEU A 65 5.01 -4.46 -0.49
CA LEU A 65 4.82 -3.16 0.14
C LEU A 65 6.06 -2.67 0.89
N GLU A 66 6.91 -3.55 1.40
CA GLU A 66 8.08 -3.14 2.22
C GLU A 66 9.01 -2.19 1.46
N GLU A 67 9.32 -2.51 0.21
CA GLU A 67 10.16 -1.68 -0.66
C GLU A 67 9.45 -0.35 -0.96
N GLU A 68 8.16 -0.38 -1.31
CA GLU A 68 7.39 0.82 -1.65
C GLU A 68 7.17 1.76 -0.44
N PHE A 69 7.15 1.23 0.78
CA PHE A 69 7.14 2.03 2.00
C PHE A 69 8.49 2.71 2.25
N GLN A 70 9.61 2.03 1.95
CA GLN A 70 10.96 2.62 2.07
C GLN A 70 11.16 3.75 1.05
N ASP A 71 10.61 3.60 -0.15
CA ASP A 71 10.65 4.62 -1.21
C ASP A 71 9.66 5.77 -0.97
N GLY A 72 8.76 5.62 0.02
CA GLY A 72 7.73 6.60 0.35
C GLY A 72 6.62 6.69 -0.70
N ASP A 73 6.48 5.67 -1.54
CA ASP A 73 5.40 5.52 -2.52
C ASP A 73 4.13 4.95 -1.90
N VAL A 74 4.23 4.27 -0.75
CA VAL A 74 3.07 3.83 0.03
C VAL A 74 3.09 4.48 1.41
N LEU A 75 1.90 4.90 1.87
CA LEU A 75 1.70 5.51 3.18
C LEU A 75 0.51 4.87 3.88
N ILE A 76 0.64 4.60 5.19
CA ILE A 76 -0.50 4.13 5.99
C ILE A 76 -1.39 5.32 6.35
N ARG A 77 -2.69 5.17 6.13
CA ARG A 77 -3.71 6.14 6.54
C ARG A 77 -4.08 5.89 8.01
N VAL A 78 -3.88 6.91 8.86
CA VAL A 78 -4.27 6.90 10.30
C VAL A 78 -5.64 7.50 10.52
#